data_AF-E0S355-F1
#
_entry.id   AF-E0S355-F1
#
_cell.length_a   1.000
_cell.length_b   1.000
_cell.length_c   1.000
_cell.angle_alpha   90.00
_cell.angle_beta   90.00
_cell.angle_gamma   90.00
#
_symmetry.space_group_name_H-M   'P 1'
#
loop_
_entity.id
_entity.type
_entity.pdbx_description
1 polymer ?
#
loop_
_entity_poly.entity_id
_entity_poly.type
_entity_poly.pdbx_seq_one_letter_code
_entity_poly.pdbx_strand_id
1 'polypeptide(L)'
;MPKSYSDQEREYIVKRLKEEAAKCLSQYGVRRTTVDELVQRVGIPKGTFYLFYKSKELLLFEVIQDQHEAINKELSDALSKTAVKGFSADTVTDLIFDFFKMTEEMPILKLLDTDEVELLVRKLPREVVEAHFQDDTDTIEQMLSMFPIKKNLDVKVVSAAFHAVYFATLHKNDIGEENYDEALRLLIYGIVTQMMK
;
A
#
# COMPACT_ATOMS: atom_id res chain seq x y z
N MET A 1 28.70 8.09 -27.51
CA MET A 1 27.28 7.69 -27.68
C MET A 1 26.77 7.19 -26.34
N PRO A 2 25.52 7.49 -25.93
CA PRO A 2 24.95 6.84 -24.76
C PRO A 2 24.98 5.33 -24.98
N LYS A 3 25.30 4.55 -23.93
CA LYS A 3 25.23 3.09 -24.00
C LYS A 3 23.78 2.70 -24.33
N SER A 4 23.56 2.02 -25.44
CA SER A 4 22.23 1.47 -25.76
C SER A 4 22.07 0.20 -24.95
N TYR A 5 21.10 0.20 -24.05
CA TYR A 5 20.73 -1.00 -23.28
C TYR A 5 19.71 -1.80 -24.10
N SER A 6 19.88 -3.13 -24.14
CA SER A 6 18.85 -4.04 -24.63
C SER A 6 17.62 -4.04 -23.71
N ASP A 7 16.47 -4.48 -24.21
CA ASP A 7 15.24 -4.52 -23.40
C ASP A 7 15.42 -5.38 -22.14
N GLN A 8 16.13 -6.51 -22.24
CA GLN A 8 16.44 -7.37 -21.09
C GLN A 8 17.32 -6.66 -20.03
N GLU A 9 18.33 -5.88 -20.46
CA GLU A 9 19.14 -5.10 -19.53
C GLU A 9 18.34 -3.98 -18.87
N ARG A 10 17.42 -3.35 -19.61
CA ARG A 10 16.53 -2.32 -19.09
C ARG A 10 15.61 -2.88 -18.01
N GLU A 11 14.95 -4.01 -18.28
CA GLU A 11 14.12 -4.71 -17.30
C GLU A 11 14.90 -5.10 -16.05
N TYR A 12 16.10 -5.66 -16.22
CA TYR A 12 16.97 -6.02 -15.11
C TYR A 12 17.35 -4.80 -14.25
N ILE A 13 17.74 -3.68 -14.88
CA ILE A 13 18.11 -2.45 -14.17
C ILE A 13 16.91 -1.89 -13.41
N VAL A 14 15.73 -1.82 -14.04
CA VAL A 14 14.50 -1.34 -13.39
C VAL A 14 14.16 -2.20 -12.18
N LYS A 15 14.21 -3.53 -12.33
CA LYS A 15 13.98 -4.46 -11.21
C LYS A 15 14.94 -4.22 -10.06
N ARG A 16 16.25 -4.14 -10.35
CA ARG A 16 17.29 -3.88 -9.33
C ARG A 16 17.11 -2.51 -8.66
N LEU A 17 16.74 -1.47 -9.42
CA LEU A 17 16.45 -0.15 -8.86
C LEU A 17 15.28 -0.20 -7.89
N LYS A 18 14.19 -0.89 -8.23
CA LYS A 18 13.04 -1.08 -7.34
C LYS A 18 13.41 -1.86 -6.07
N GLU A 19 14.14 -2.96 -6.21
CA GLU A 19 14.60 -3.77 -5.07
C GLU A 19 15.47 -2.97 -4.08
N GLU A 20 16.44 -2.20 -4.59
CA GLU A 20 17.32 -1.40 -3.74
C GLU A 20 16.60 -0.16 -3.19
N ALA A 21 15.67 0.43 -3.93
CA ALA A 21 14.82 1.50 -3.45
C ALA A 21 13.90 1.05 -2.31
N ALA A 22 13.30 -0.14 -2.39
CA ALA A 22 12.49 -0.71 -1.29
C ALA A 22 13.30 -0.85 0.00
N LYS A 23 14.55 -1.33 -0.11
CA LYS A 23 15.46 -1.45 1.05
C LYS A 23 15.86 -0.09 1.62
N CYS A 24 16.19 0.87 0.76
CA CYS A 24 16.57 2.21 1.21
C CYS A 24 15.39 2.94 1.85
N LEU A 25 14.19 2.77 1.29
CA LEU A 25 12.97 3.35 1.80
C LEU A 25 12.65 2.82 3.20
N SER A 26 12.65 1.50 3.39
CA SER A 26 12.38 0.87 4.69
C SER A 26 13.43 1.19 5.75
N GLN A 27 14.71 1.34 5.37
CA GLN A 27 15.79 1.59 6.31
C GLN A 27 15.98 3.08 6.63
N TYR A 28 15.76 3.97 5.66
CA TYR A 28 16.20 5.37 5.76
C TYR A 28 15.10 6.40 5.54
N GLY A 29 13.97 6.03 4.93
CA GLY A 29 12.92 6.95 4.52
C GLY A 29 13.21 7.67 3.19
N VAL A 30 12.27 8.51 2.74
CA VAL A 30 12.35 9.26 1.48
C VAL A 30 13.43 10.34 1.53
N ARG A 31 13.61 11.01 2.67
CA ARG A 31 14.58 12.10 2.86
C ARG A 31 16.03 11.65 2.68
N ARG A 32 16.39 10.52 3.29
CA ARG A 32 17.79 10.04 3.34
C ARG A 32 18.17 9.14 2.17
N THR A 33 17.20 8.59 1.45
CA THR A 33 17.48 7.85 0.22
C THR A 33 17.98 8.81 -0.86
N THR A 34 19.14 8.52 -1.48
CA THR A 34 19.73 9.35 -2.53
C THR A 34 19.91 8.59 -3.84
N VAL A 35 19.90 9.31 -4.97
CA VAL A 35 20.20 8.69 -6.29
C VAL A 35 21.61 8.09 -6.29
N ASP A 36 22.58 8.75 -5.67
CA ASP A 36 23.97 8.28 -5.62
C ASP A 36 24.09 6.92 -4.90
N GLU A 37 23.39 6.76 -3.79
CA GLU A 37 23.34 5.48 -3.07
C GLU A 37 22.65 4.38 -3.91
N LEU A 38 21.51 4.70 -4.54
CA LEU A 38 20.76 3.74 -5.36
C LEU A 38 21.61 3.22 -6.53
N VAL A 39 22.25 4.13 -7.27
CA VAL A 39 23.05 3.75 -8.44
C VAL A 39 24.32 3.02 -8.04
N GLN A 40 24.90 3.33 -6.88
CA GLN A 40 26.02 2.59 -6.32
C GLN A 40 25.62 1.14 -5.96
N ARG A 41 24.46 0.95 -5.31
CA ARG A 41 23.95 -0.38 -4.94
C ARG A 41 23.58 -1.25 -6.15
N VAL A 42 23.09 -0.62 -7.21
CA VAL A 42 22.74 -1.30 -8.47
C VAL A 42 23.97 -1.50 -9.37
N GLY A 43 25.03 -0.71 -9.20
CA GLY A 43 26.25 -0.77 -10.01
C GLY A 43 26.12 -0.10 -11.38
N ILE A 44 25.35 1.00 -11.46
CA ILE A 44 25.13 1.75 -12.71
C ILE A 44 25.64 3.20 -12.59
N PRO A 45 25.99 3.86 -13.72
CA PRO A 45 26.27 5.29 -13.71
C PRO A 45 25.04 6.12 -13.32
N LYS A 46 25.23 7.26 -12.64
CA LYS A 46 24.16 8.19 -12.28
C LYS A 46 23.32 8.66 -13.47
N GLY A 47 23.95 8.88 -14.62
CA GLY A 47 23.24 9.25 -15.85
C GLY A 47 22.26 8.18 -16.33
N THR A 48 22.55 6.90 -16.07
CA THR A 48 21.68 5.77 -16.44
C THR A 48 20.39 5.79 -15.64
N PHE A 49 20.42 6.18 -14.36
CA PHE A 49 19.20 6.32 -13.54
C PHE A 49 18.18 7.24 -14.21
N TYR A 50 18.63 8.39 -14.71
CA TYR A 50 17.78 9.39 -15.34
C TYR A 50 17.24 8.99 -16.72
N LEU A 51 17.70 7.86 -17.28
CA LEU A 51 17.07 7.24 -18.46
C LEU A 51 15.78 6.49 -18.10
N PHE A 52 15.60 6.12 -16.85
CA PHE A 52 14.45 5.35 -16.36
C PHE A 52 13.52 6.20 -15.48
N TYR A 53 14.08 7.03 -14.60
CA TYR A 53 13.32 7.81 -13.62
C TYR A 53 13.73 9.28 -13.64
N LYS A 54 12.74 10.17 -13.68
CA LYS A 54 13.01 11.63 -13.63
C LYS A 54 13.47 12.10 -12.25
N SER A 55 13.07 11.37 -11.20
CA SER A 55 13.44 11.67 -9.81
C SER A 55 13.47 10.37 -8.99
N LYS A 56 14.15 10.41 -7.84
CA LYS A 56 14.09 9.30 -6.87
C LYS A 56 12.69 9.16 -6.29
N GLU A 57 11.96 10.25 -6.14
CA GLU A 57 10.61 10.24 -5.59
C GLU A 57 9.64 9.45 -6.48
N LEU A 58 9.78 9.51 -7.81
CA LEU A 58 8.99 8.67 -8.71
C LEU A 58 9.31 7.18 -8.53
N LEU A 59 10.59 6.82 -8.43
CA LEU A 59 10.98 5.42 -8.17
C LEU A 59 10.46 4.95 -6.81
N LEU A 60 10.61 5.76 -5.76
CA LEU A 60 10.14 5.40 -4.42
C LEU A 60 8.62 5.27 -4.37
N PHE A 61 7.91 6.14 -5.08
CA PHE A 61 6.46 6.04 -5.21
C PHE A 61 6.04 4.78 -5.96
N GLU A 62 6.68 4.45 -7.09
CA GLU A 62 6.40 3.21 -7.82
C GLU A 62 6.66 1.96 -6.95
N VAL A 63 7.67 1.98 -6.08
CA VAL A 63 7.91 0.92 -5.10
C VAL A 63 6.80 0.83 -4.05
N ILE A 64 6.24 1.96 -3.60
CA ILE A 64 5.07 1.97 -2.71
C ILE A 64 3.87 1.34 -3.43
N GLN A 65 3.65 1.72 -4.69
CA GLN A 65 2.57 1.17 -5.52
C GLN A 65 2.68 -0.34 -5.70
N ASP A 66 3.86 -0.85 -6.07
CA ASP A 66 4.07 -2.28 -6.26
C ASP A 66 3.76 -3.07 -4.96
N GLN A 67 4.08 -2.49 -3.80
CA GLN A 67 3.78 -3.11 -2.50
C GLN A 67 2.29 -3.04 -2.18
N HIS A 68 1.63 -1.90 -2.40
CA HIS A 68 0.17 -1.77 -2.28
C HIS A 68 -0.57 -2.79 -3.16
N GLU A 69 -0.17 -2.94 -4.42
CA GLU A 69 -0.79 -3.91 -5.33
C GLU A 69 -0.58 -5.35 -4.87
N ALA A 70 0.62 -5.70 -4.39
CA ALA A 70 0.90 -7.04 -3.84
C ALA A 70 0.01 -7.37 -2.63
N ILE A 71 -0.17 -6.40 -1.73
CA ILE A 71 -1.04 -6.51 -0.54
C ILE A 71 -2.50 -6.70 -0.95
N ASN A 72 -3.00 -5.85 -1.86
CA ASN A 72 -4.37 -5.91 -2.36
C ASN A 72 -4.66 -7.24 -3.05
N LYS A 73 -3.68 -7.77 -3.79
CA LYS A 73 -3.77 -9.09 -4.42
C LYS A 73 -3.85 -10.21 -3.40
N GLU A 74 -3.03 -10.18 -2.35
CA GLU A 74 -3.06 -11.19 -1.28
C GLU A 74 -4.43 -11.20 -0.57
N LEU A 75 -4.98 -10.03 -0.28
CA LEU A 75 -6.34 -9.89 0.26
C LEU A 75 -7.38 -10.47 -0.70
N SER A 76 -7.37 -10.06 -1.97
CA SER A 76 -8.30 -10.56 -2.99
C SER A 76 -8.24 -12.09 -3.14
N ASP A 77 -7.04 -12.68 -3.11
CA ASP A 77 -6.85 -14.13 -3.18
C ASP A 77 -7.39 -14.84 -1.92
N ALA A 78 -7.22 -14.24 -0.74
CA ALA A 78 -7.79 -14.75 0.51
C ALA A 78 -9.32 -14.69 0.51
N LEU A 79 -9.90 -13.58 0.04
CA LEU A 79 -11.35 -13.40 -0.10
C LEU A 79 -11.95 -14.42 -1.08
N SER A 80 -11.31 -14.64 -2.21
CA SER A 80 -11.75 -15.61 -3.23
C SER A 80 -11.80 -17.04 -2.68
N LYS A 81 -10.83 -17.44 -1.85
CA LYS A 81 -10.83 -18.75 -1.18
C LYS A 81 -11.94 -18.88 -0.14
N THR A 82 -12.29 -17.81 0.55
CA THR A 82 -13.37 -17.80 1.56
C THR A 82 -14.76 -17.82 0.91
N ALA A 83 -14.94 -17.15 -0.24
CA ALA A 83 -16.19 -17.18 -0.99
C ALA A 83 -16.69 -18.62 -1.27
N VAL A 84 -15.76 -19.56 -1.47
CA VAL A 84 -16.05 -20.99 -1.68
C VAL A 84 -16.65 -21.65 -0.43
N LYS A 85 -16.29 -21.19 0.77
CA LYS A 85 -16.74 -21.73 2.06
C LYS A 85 -17.96 -21.00 2.64
N GLY A 86 -18.30 -19.84 2.09
CA GLY A 86 -19.37 -18.96 2.55
C GLY A 86 -18.87 -17.82 3.43
N PHE A 87 -19.49 -16.64 3.28
CA PHE A 87 -19.19 -15.46 4.07
C PHE A 87 -20.15 -15.36 5.27
N SER A 88 -19.59 -15.22 6.47
CA SER A 88 -20.30 -14.74 7.67
C SER A 88 -19.65 -13.44 8.14
N ALA A 89 -20.33 -12.70 9.01
CA ALA A 89 -19.76 -11.49 9.60
C ALA A 89 -18.44 -11.80 10.32
N ASP A 90 -18.36 -12.92 11.02
CA ASP A 90 -17.14 -13.37 11.70
C ASP A 90 -16.01 -13.68 10.72
N THR A 91 -16.27 -14.45 9.65
CA THR A 91 -15.19 -14.82 8.71
C THR A 91 -14.68 -13.62 7.91
N VAL A 92 -15.55 -12.68 7.56
CA VAL A 92 -15.14 -11.43 6.91
C VAL A 92 -14.37 -10.53 7.88
N THR A 93 -14.80 -10.47 9.13
CA THR A 93 -14.09 -9.71 10.18
C THR A 93 -12.68 -10.26 10.39
N ASP A 94 -12.53 -11.57 10.51
CA ASP A 94 -11.22 -12.20 10.72
C ASP A 94 -10.29 -11.94 9.52
N LEU A 95 -10.79 -12.02 8.28
CA LEU A 95 -9.97 -11.73 7.09
C LEU A 95 -9.50 -10.28 7.03
N ILE A 96 -10.38 -9.32 7.34
CA ILE A 96 -10.03 -7.91 7.34
C ILE A 96 -9.11 -7.59 8.52
N PHE A 97 -9.33 -8.21 9.68
CA PHE A 97 -8.44 -8.07 10.84
C PHE A 97 -7.04 -8.59 10.52
N ASP A 98 -6.92 -9.80 9.97
CA ASP A 98 -5.65 -10.39 9.57
C ASP A 98 -4.92 -9.51 8.53
N PHE A 99 -5.67 -8.91 7.60
CA PHE A 99 -5.14 -7.94 6.66
C PHE A 99 -4.52 -6.73 7.38
N PHE A 100 -5.25 -6.10 8.32
CA PHE A 100 -4.72 -4.98 9.09
C PHE A 100 -3.49 -5.38 9.92
N LYS A 101 -3.51 -6.55 10.56
CA LYS A 101 -2.35 -7.09 11.30
C LYS A 101 -1.14 -7.33 10.41
N MET A 102 -1.35 -7.87 9.20
CA MET A 102 -0.28 -8.03 8.22
C MET A 102 0.31 -6.68 7.82
N THR A 103 -0.54 -5.68 7.59
CA THR A 103 -0.11 -4.34 7.19
C THR A 103 0.69 -3.60 8.27
N GLU A 104 0.44 -3.87 9.56
CA GLU A 104 1.23 -3.31 10.68
C GLU A 104 2.72 -3.71 10.62
N GLU A 105 3.03 -4.87 10.06
CA GLU A 105 4.41 -5.36 9.94
C GLU A 105 5.12 -4.81 8.70
N MET A 106 4.42 -4.06 7.85
CA MET A 106 4.97 -3.53 6.61
C MET A 106 5.66 -2.19 6.84
N PRO A 107 7.00 -2.10 6.64
CA PRO A 107 7.75 -0.88 6.90
C PRO A 107 7.26 0.31 6.07
N ILE A 108 6.69 0.04 4.89
CA ILE A 108 6.18 1.05 3.98
C ILE A 108 4.95 1.77 4.53
N LEU A 109 4.07 1.06 5.23
CA LEU A 109 2.84 1.62 5.78
C LEU A 109 3.12 2.42 7.06
N LYS A 110 4.18 2.07 7.80
CA LYS A 110 4.70 2.93 8.88
C LYS A 110 5.26 4.25 8.38
N LEU A 111 5.76 4.30 7.14
CA LEU A 111 6.19 5.55 6.53
C LEU A 111 5.00 6.42 6.10
N LEU A 112 3.80 5.82 5.90
CA LEU A 112 2.62 6.57 5.48
C LEU A 112 2.08 7.54 6.54
N ASP A 113 2.35 7.27 7.82
CA ASP A 113 1.99 8.13 8.96
C ASP A 113 2.98 9.28 9.21
N THR A 114 4.04 9.39 8.40
CA THR A 114 5.15 10.30 8.69
C THR A 114 5.20 11.48 7.71
N ASP A 115 5.90 12.54 8.11
CA ASP A 115 6.29 13.66 7.24
C ASP A 115 7.01 13.24 5.94
N GLU A 116 7.42 11.96 5.81
CA GLU A 116 8.00 11.39 4.59
C GLU A 116 6.99 11.29 3.45
N VAL A 117 5.71 10.95 3.72
CA VAL A 117 4.67 10.94 2.69
C VAL A 117 4.33 12.33 2.22
N GLU A 118 4.18 13.28 3.15
CA GLU A 118 3.93 14.66 2.76
C GLU A 118 5.07 15.19 1.87
N LEU A 119 6.32 14.84 2.21
CA LEU A 119 7.47 15.19 1.40
C LEU A 119 7.47 14.51 0.03
N LEU A 120 7.02 13.26 -0.05
CA LEU A 120 6.88 12.54 -1.32
C LEU A 120 5.79 13.18 -2.19
N VAL A 121 4.59 13.37 -1.65
CA VAL A 121 3.44 13.98 -2.33
C VAL A 121 3.76 15.38 -2.86
N ARG A 122 4.45 16.22 -2.07
CA ARG A 122 4.88 17.56 -2.50
C ARG A 122 5.84 17.57 -3.69
N LYS A 123 6.56 16.47 -3.92
CA LYS A 123 7.56 16.35 -4.98
C LYS A 123 7.10 15.52 -6.19
N LEU A 124 5.96 14.83 -6.06
CA LEU A 124 5.37 14.08 -7.15
C LEU A 124 4.57 15.01 -8.07
N PRO A 125 4.46 14.66 -9.37
CA PRO A 125 3.50 15.30 -10.25
C PRO A 125 2.08 15.12 -9.71
N ARG A 126 1.26 16.17 -9.81
CA ARG A 126 -0.11 16.18 -9.27
C ARG A 126 -0.95 15.06 -9.86
N GLU A 127 -0.77 14.79 -11.15
CA GLU A 127 -1.52 13.75 -11.89
C GLU A 127 -1.21 12.34 -11.36
N VAL A 128 0.02 12.11 -10.90
CA VAL A 128 0.44 10.82 -10.31
C VAL A 128 -0.26 10.58 -8.97
N VAL A 129 -0.37 11.64 -8.15
CA VAL A 129 -1.05 11.58 -6.85
C VAL A 129 -2.56 11.41 -7.03
N GLU A 130 -3.17 12.14 -7.96
CA GLU A 130 -4.61 12.04 -8.24
C GLU A 130 -4.99 10.67 -8.80
N ALA A 131 -4.18 10.09 -9.71
CA ALA A 131 -4.41 8.74 -10.21
C ALA A 131 -4.39 7.69 -9.09
N HIS A 132 -3.46 7.82 -8.14
CA HIS A 132 -3.37 6.91 -7.00
C HIS A 132 -4.62 6.89 -6.12
N PHE A 133 -5.15 8.08 -5.77
CA PHE A 133 -6.36 8.16 -4.94
C PHE A 133 -7.58 7.55 -5.64
N GLN A 134 -7.64 7.62 -6.97
CA GLN A 134 -8.69 6.96 -7.73
C GLN A 134 -8.53 5.42 -7.68
N ASP A 135 -7.32 4.91 -7.87
CA ASP A 135 -7.02 3.46 -7.82
C ASP A 135 -7.38 2.84 -6.46
N ASP A 136 -7.10 3.54 -5.34
CA ASP A 136 -7.48 3.09 -3.99
C ASP A 136 -9.00 2.98 -3.82
N THR A 137 -9.74 3.96 -4.34
CA THR A 137 -11.21 3.97 -4.28
C THR A 137 -11.78 2.80 -5.09
N ASP A 138 -11.28 2.61 -6.31
CA ASP A 138 -11.72 1.55 -7.21
C ASP A 138 -11.40 0.16 -6.63
N THR A 139 -10.26 0.01 -5.95
CA THR A 139 -9.87 -1.25 -5.29
C THR A 139 -10.84 -1.63 -4.18
N ILE A 140 -11.22 -0.68 -3.32
CA ILE A 140 -12.18 -0.93 -2.25
C ILE A 140 -13.56 -1.27 -2.82
N GLU A 141 -14.02 -0.56 -3.86
CA GLU A 141 -15.26 -0.87 -4.55
C GLU A 141 -15.26 -2.30 -5.12
N GLN A 142 -14.16 -2.71 -5.75
CA GLN A 142 -13.99 -4.08 -6.26
C GLN A 142 -14.02 -5.12 -5.14
N MET A 143 -13.30 -4.91 -4.04
CA MET A 143 -13.31 -5.83 -2.91
C MET A 143 -14.71 -5.96 -2.30
N LEU A 144 -15.42 -4.85 -2.14
CA LEU A 144 -16.77 -4.83 -1.58
C LEU A 144 -17.79 -5.59 -2.45
N SER A 145 -17.59 -5.58 -3.77
CA SER A 145 -18.42 -6.33 -4.71
C SER A 145 -18.32 -7.86 -4.54
N MET A 146 -17.27 -8.36 -3.87
CA MET A 146 -17.07 -9.80 -3.62
C MET A 146 -17.94 -10.32 -2.47
N PHE A 147 -18.52 -9.44 -1.66
CA PHE A 147 -19.32 -9.81 -0.49
C PHE A 147 -20.82 -9.67 -0.73
N PRO A 148 -21.66 -10.43 0.01
CA PRO A 148 -23.10 -10.24 0.00
C PRO A 148 -23.50 -8.97 0.78
N ILE A 149 -23.24 -7.80 0.20
CA ILE A 149 -23.55 -6.50 0.80
C ILE A 149 -25.03 -6.11 0.66
N LYS A 150 -25.52 -5.27 1.57
CA LYS A 150 -26.86 -4.64 1.50
C LYS A 150 -26.97 -3.75 0.25
N LYS A 151 -28.16 -3.74 -0.38
CA LYS A 151 -28.41 -3.03 -1.65
C LYS A 151 -28.30 -1.50 -1.57
N ASN A 152 -28.56 -0.91 -0.40
CA ASN A 152 -28.59 0.55 -0.19
C ASN A 152 -27.35 1.05 0.56
N LEU A 153 -26.25 0.31 0.49
CA LEU A 153 -25.00 0.67 1.15
C LEU A 153 -24.29 1.75 0.33
N ASP A 154 -23.95 2.88 0.97
CA ASP A 154 -23.06 3.86 0.36
C ASP A 154 -21.61 3.37 0.51
N VAL A 155 -21.05 2.88 -0.59
CA VAL A 155 -19.71 2.32 -0.62
C VAL A 155 -18.64 3.35 -0.24
N LYS A 156 -18.87 4.63 -0.54
CA LYS A 156 -17.91 5.69 -0.19
C LYS A 156 -17.85 5.90 1.32
N VAL A 157 -18.98 5.79 2.01
CA VAL A 157 -19.04 5.87 3.48
C VAL A 157 -18.33 4.67 4.12
N VAL A 158 -18.51 3.48 3.56
CA VAL A 158 -17.83 2.26 4.05
C VAL A 158 -16.32 2.36 3.83
N SER A 159 -15.89 2.80 2.65
CA SER A 159 -14.49 3.06 2.32
C SER A 159 -13.87 4.06 3.31
N ALA A 160 -14.54 5.18 3.57
CA ALA A 160 -14.09 6.16 4.56
C ALA A 160 -14.01 5.58 5.98
N ALA A 161 -14.92 4.68 6.36
CA ALA A 161 -14.87 4.00 7.67
C ALA A 161 -13.65 3.07 7.78
N PHE A 162 -13.35 2.26 6.76
CA PHE A 162 -12.14 1.44 6.74
C PHE A 162 -10.86 2.28 6.69
N HIS A 163 -10.89 3.45 6.04
CA HIS A 163 -9.79 4.40 6.09
C HIS A 163 -9.57 4.94 7.52
N ALA A 164 -10.64 5.22 8.27
CA ALA A 164 -10.52 5.58 9.69
C ALA A 164 -9.95 4.44 10.54
N VAL A 165 -10.29 3.17 10.23
CA VAL A 165 -9.69 1.99 10.86
C VAL A 165 -8.19 1.93 10.56
N TYR A 166 -7.78 2.17 9.31
CA TYR A 166 -6.37 2.26 8.95
C TYR A 166 -5.63 3.31 9.78
N PHE A 167 -6.17 4.53 9.92
CA PHE A 167 -5.56 5.55 10.78
C PHE A 167 -5.43 5.08 12.24
N ALA A 168 -6.43 4.38 12.78
CA ALA A 168 -6.34 3.82 14.12
C ALA A 168 -5.14 2.86 14.26
N THR A 169 -4.78 2.13 13.20
CA THR A 169 -3.60 1.23 13.21
C THR A 169 -2.26 1.93 13.34
N LEU A 170 -2.18 3.20 12.90
CA LEU A 170 -0.98 4.02 13.02
C LEU A 170 -0.80 4.57 14.45
N HIS A 171 -1.89 4.68 15.20
CA HIS A 171 -1.95 5.24 16.56
C HIS A 171 -2.10 4.19 17.66
N LYS A 172 -1.56 2.98 17.46
CA LYS A 172 -1.65 1.88 18.44
C LYS A 172 -1.24 2.28 19.86
N ASN A 173 -0.14 3.03 19.99
CA ASN A 173 0.37 3.47 21.29
C ASN A 173 -0.57 4.46 21.98
N ASP A 174 -1.26 5.32 21.21
CA ASP A 174 -2.20 6.31 21.72
C ASP A 174 -3.53 5.66 22.14
N ILE A 175 -3.94 4.59 21.46
CA ILE A 175 -5.14 3.80 21.76
C ILE A 175 -4.94 2.91 23.00
N GLY A 176 -3.70 2.44 23.19
CA GLY A 176 -3.30 1.57 24.31
C GLY A 176 -3.08 0.13 23.84
N GLU A 177 -1.84 -0.34 23.93
CA GLU A 177 -1.41 -1.63 23.38
C GLU A 177 -2.20 -2.84 23.92
N GLU A 178 -2.60 -2.81 25.20
CA GLU A 178 -3.27 -3.93 25.87
C GLU A 178 -4.64 -4.27 25.27
N ASN A 179 -5.39 -3.27 24.81
CA ASN A 179 -6.77 -3.46 24.30
C ASN A 179 -6.87 -3.21 22.79
N TYR A 180 -5.75 -2.94 22.12
CA TYR A 180 -5.74 -2.46 20.74
C TYR A 180 -6.30 -3.51 19.76
N ASP A 181 -5.91 -4.77 19.89
CA ASP A 181 -6.35 -5.82 18.97
C ASP A 181 -7.86 -6.07 19.13
N GLU A 182 -8.39 -6.12 20.36
CA GLU A 182 -9.82 -6.21 20.62
C GLU A 182 -10.59 -4.99 20.10
N ALA A 183 -10.05 -3.77 20.28
CA ALA A 183 -10.67 -2.55 19.78
C ALA A 183 -10.72 -2.54 18.24
N LEU A 184 -9.64 -2.92 17.59
CA LEU A 184 -9.55 -3.02 16.14
C LEU A 184 -10.56 -4.04 15.60
N ARG A 185 -10.63 -5.23 16.21
CA ARG A 185 -11.60 -6.26 15.82
C ARG A 185 -13.04 -5.79 16.03
N LEU A 186 -13.32 -5.08 17.12
CA LEU A 186 -14.65 -4.51 17.39
C LEU A 186 -15.06 -3.48 16.33
N LEU A 187 -14.15 -2.58 15.93
CA LEU A 187 -14.39 -1.59 14.88
C LEU A 187 -14.71 -2.27 13.54
N ILE A 188 -13.87 -3.24 13.14
CA ILE A 188 -14.04 -3.99 11.89
C ILE A 188 -15.36 -4.75 11.92
N TYR A 189 -15.66 -5.48 12.99
CA TYR A 189 -16.92 -6.22 13.13
C TYR A 189 -18.15 -5.32 13.04
N GLY A 190 -18.09 -4.14 13.67
CA GLY A 190 -19.15 -3.14 13.60
C GLY A 190 -19.41 -2.62 12.18
N ILE A 191 -18.36 -2.44 11.38
CA ILE A 191 -18.48 -2.06 9.96
C ILE A 191 -19.04 -3.23 9.14
N VAL A 192 -18.46 -4.42 9.28
CA VAL A 192 -18.84 -5.63 8.54
C VAL A 192 -20.31 -6.00 8.75
N THR A 193 -20.79 -5.99 9.99
CA THR A 193 -22.20 -6.29 10.31
C THR A 193 -23.19 -5.27 9.73
N GLN A 194 -22.77 -3.99 9.62
CA GLN A 194 -23.58 -2.99 8.96
C GLN A 194 -23.65 -3.19 7.44
N MET A 195 -22.59 -3.72 6.83
CA MET A 195 -22.50 -3.96 5.39
C MET A 195 -23.19 -5.26 4.94
N MET A 196 -23.00 -6.35 5.67
CA MET A 196 -23.45 -7.69 5.30
C MET A 196 -24.97 -7.84 5.46
N LYS A 197 -25.57 -8.66 4.60
CA LYS A 197 -26.99 -9.04 4.66
C LYS A 197 -27.30 -9.98 5.82
#